data_AF-A0A7K1T092-F1
#
_entry.id   AF-A0A7K1T092-F1
#
_cell.length_a   1.000
_cell.length_b   1.000
_cell.length_c   1.000
_cell.angle_alpha   90.00
_cell.angle_beta   90.00
_cell.angle_gamma   90.00
#
_symmetry.space_group_name_H-M   'P 1'
#
loop_
_entity.id
_entity.type
_entity.pdbx_description
1 polymer ?
#
loop_
_entity_poly.entity_id
_entity_poly.type
_entity_poly.pdbx_seq_one_letter_code
_entity_poly.pdbx_strand_id
1 'polypeptide(L)'
;MTNEELKVRFKELMAYNQPLNEITVLFEQALDCPVLDIAGDTEEGYRLAKIIWHAMLLEMAEQCMLYTQSSREQAGILQDYYRKKAGRVK
;
A
#
# COMPACT_ATOMS: atom_id res chain seq x y z
N MET A 1 1.37 18.20 -17.60
CA MET A 1 2.14 16.94 -17.53
C MET A 1 1.51 15.96 -18.50
N THR A 2 2.31 15.38 -19.40
CA THR A 2 1.90 14.33 -20.33
C THR A 2 1.97 12.95 -19.66
N ASN A 3 1.42 11.92 -20.32
CA ASN A 3 1.50 10.55 -19.82
C ASN A 3 2.94 10.03 -19.69
N GLU A 4 3.82 10.39 -20.63
CA GLU A 4 5.23 9.98 -20.58
C GLU A 4 5.99 10.70 -19.46
N GLU A 5 5.74 12.00 -19.28
CA GLU A 5 6.30 12.75 -18.15
C GLU A 5 5.84 12.18 -16.80
N LEU A 6 4.57 11.79 -16.68
CA LEU A 6 4.05 11.14 -15.46
C LEU A 6 4.73 9.79 -15.21
N LYS A 7 4.93 8.96 -16.25
CA LYS A 7 5.63 7.67 -16.12
C LYS A 7 7.07 7.86 -15.67
N VAL A 8 7.79 8.82 -16.23
CA VAL A 8 9.17 9.14 -15.84
C VAL A 8 9.19 9.59 -14.38
N ARG A 9 8.34 10.56 -14.02
CA ARG A 9 8.25 11.06 -12.65
C ARG A 9 7.85 9.97 -11.65
N PHE A 10 6.95 9.07 -12.02
CA PHE A 10 6.58 7.93 -11.16
C PHE A 10 7.77 7.00 -10.92
N LYS A 11 8.52 6.64 -11.96
CA LYS A 11 9.73 5.81 -11.83
C LYS A 11 10.78 6.47 -10.95
N GLU A 12 11.03 7.76 -11.15
CA GLU A 12 11.95 8.53 -10.33
C GLU A 12 11.50 8.55 -8.86
N LEU A 13 10.23 8.84 -8.60
CA LEU A 13 9.67 8.84 -7.24
C LEU A 13 9.83 7.49 -6.54
N MET A 14 9.59 6.38 -7.25
CA MET A 14 9.78 5.03 -6.71
C MET A 14 11.26 4.66 -6.50
N ALA A 15 12.17 5.28 -7.27
CA ALA A 15 13.60 5.08 -7.12
C ALA A 15 14.19 5.90 -5.96
N TYR A 16 13.70 7.13 -5.75
CA TYR A 16 14.13 8.02 -4.66
C TYR A 16 13.53 7.60 -3.31
N ASN A 17 12.25 7.27 -3.28
CA ASN A 17 11.60 6.69 -2.11
C ASN A 17 11.60 5.19 -2.29
N GLN A 18 12.76 4.52 -2.22
CA GLN A 18 12.78 3.06 -2.25
C GLN A 18 11.87 2.60 -1.11
N PRO A 19 10.67 2.08 -1.41
CA PRO A 19 9.69 1.74 -0.38
C PRO A 19 10.26 0.70 0.57
N LEU A 20 11.31 -0.01 0.13
CA LEU A 20 11.99 -1.07 0.85
C LEU A 20 12.48 -0.68 2.24
N ASN A 21 13.04 0.52 2.45
CA ASN A 21 13.53 0.88 3.78
C ASN A 21 12.37 1.14 4.74
N GLU A 22 11.38 1.92 4.31
CA GLU A 22 10.20 2.24 5.13
C GLU A 22 9.33 1.00 5.36
N ILE A 23 9.14 0.17 4.33
CA ILE A 23 8.48 -1.14 4.44
C ILE A 23 9.23 -2.04 5.42
N THR A 24 10.57 -2.08 5.39
CA THR A 24 11.35 -2.92 6.32
C THR A 24 11.14 -2.44 7.76
N VAL A 25 11.23 -1.13 8.00
CA VAL A 25 11.01 -0.55 9.33
C VAL A 25 9.59 -0.84 9.83
N LEU A 26 8.56 -0.59 9.01
CA LEU A 26 7.16 -0.85 9.38
C LEU A 26 6.88 -2.33 9.58
N PHE A 27 7.55 -3.21 8.81
CA PHE A 27 7.44 -4.64 8.98
C PHE A 27 8.08 -5.12 10.29
N GLU A 28 9.28 -4.65 10.63
CA GLU A 28 9.93 -4.93 11.92
C GLU A 28 9.04 -4.48 13.09
N GLN A 29 8.47 -3.27 13.02
CA GLN A 29 7.51 -2.80 14.02
C GLN A 29 6.26 -3.68 14.12
N ALA A 30 5.77 -4.21 13.00
CA ALA A 30 4.65 -5.14 13.01
C ALA A 30 5.02 -6.46 13.70
N LEU A 31 6.24 -6.98 13.52
CA LEU A 31 6.71 -8.19 14.21
C LEU A 31 6.81 -8.00 15.73
N ASP A 32 7.10 -6.79 16.19
CA ASP A 32 7.14 -6.43 17.62
C ASP A 32 5.75 -6.17 18.23
N CYS A 33 4.66 -6.26 17.43
CA CYS A 33 3.31 -5.98 17.91
C CYS A 33 2.75 -7.13 18.77
N PRO A 34 2.49 -6.91 20.08
CA PRO A 34 2.06 -7.98 20.99
C PRO A 34 0.63 -8.48 20.72
N VAL A 35 -0.14 -7.78 19.88
CA VAL A 35 -1.52 -8.14 19.52
C VAL A 35 -1.56 -9.10 18.32
N LEU A 36 -0.46 -9.20 17.55
CA LEU A 36 -0.38 -10.12 16.42
C LEU A 36 0.00 -11.52 16.90
N ASP A 37 -0.91 -12.48 16.74
CA ASP A 37 -0.63 -13.89 16.97
C ASP A 37 0.11 -14.48 15.75
N ILE A 38 1.42 -14.23 15.69
CA ILE A 38 2.29 -14.72 14.61
C ILE A 38 2.38 -16.26 14.67
N ALA A 39 2.47 -16.83 15.87
CA ALA A 39 2.62 -18.28 16.06
C ALA A 39 1.36 -19.06 15.66
N GLY A 40 0.19 -18.42 15.74
CA GLY A 40 -1.09 -18.99 15.32
C GLY A 40 -1.45 -18.77 13.85
N ASP A 41 -0.66 -18.03 13.05
CA ASP A 41 -0.95 -17.88 11.62
C ASP A 41 -0.50 -19.14 10.85
N THR A 42 -1.47 -19.92 10.39
CA THR A 42 -1.20 -21.10 9.55
C THR A 42 -0.76 -20.66 8.15
N GLU A 43 0.36 -21.20 7.66
CA GLU A 43 1.03 -20.80 6.40
C GLU A 43 0.12 -20.71 5.17
N GLU A 44 -0.98 -21.46 5.14
CA GLU A 44 -1.91 -21.51 3.99
C GLU A 44 -2.78 -20.25 3.84
N GLY A 45 -2.92 -19.43 4.89
CA GLY A 45 -3.88 -18.32 4.89
C GLY A 45 -3.38 -17.01 4.26
N TYR A 46 -2.06 -16.75 4.31
CA TYR A 46 -1.47 -15.42 4.07
C TYR A 46 -2.22 -14.29 4.83
N ARG A 47 -2.97 -14.62 5.89
CA ARG A 47 -3.94 -13.69 6.49
C ARG A 47 -3.18 -12.61 7.23
N LEU A 48 -2.26 -13.00 8.10
CA LEU A 48 -1.46 -12.05 8.86
C LEU A 48 -0.55 -11.24 7.94
N ALA A 49 0.09 -11.87 6.96
CA ALA A 49 0.89 -11.18 5.95
C ALA A 49 0.09 -10.10 5.21
N LYS A 50 -1.18 -10.37 4.84
CA LYS A 50 -2.06 -9.38 4.20
C LYS A 50 -2.47 -8.25 5.14
N ILE A 51 -2.72 -8.56 6.42
CA ILE A 51 -3.06 -7.55 7.44
C ILE A 51 -1.88 -6.61 7.63
N ILE A 52 -0.67 -7.15 7.83
CA ILE A 52 0.56 -6.37 7.98
C ILE A 52 0.79 -5.52 6.73
N TRP A 53 0.73 -6.13 5.54
CA TRP A 53 0.90 -5.41 4.28
C TRP A 53 -0.10 -4.25 4.12
N HIS A 54 -1.37 -4.48 4.46
CA HIS A 54 -2.39 -3.45 4.37
C HIS A 54 -2.14 -2.30 5.36
N ALA A 55 -1.74 -2.61 6.61
CA ALA A 55 -1.42 -1.59 7.61
C ALA A 55 -0.25 -0.70 7.16
N MET A 56 0.83 -1.29 6.62
CA MET A 56 1.96 -0.50 6.10
C MET A 56 1.52 0.44 4.96
N LEU A 57 0.68 -0.03 4.04
CA LEU A 57 0.17 0.81 2.95
C LEU A 57 -0.67 2.00 3.46
N LEU A 58 -1.42 1.82 4.55
CA LEU A 58 -2.18 2.90 5.16
C LEU A 58 -1.25 3.93 5.83
N GLU A 59 -0.27 3.46 6.60
CA GLU A 59 0.73 4.33 7.26
C GLU A 59 1.50 5.16 6.23
N MET A 60 2.03 4.52 5.18
CA MET A 60 2.73 5.20 4.09
C MET A 60 1.82 6.21 3.36
N ALA A 61 0.52 5.92 3.24
CA ALA A 61 -0.44 6.85 2.64
C ALA A 61 -0.69 8.07 3.54
N GLU A 62 -0.72 7.91 4.87
CA GLU A 62 -0.87 9.02 5.82
C GLU A 62 0.36 9.94 5.83
N GLN A 63 1.56 9.38 5.70
CA GLN A 63 2.81 10.16 5.64
C GLN A 63 2.95 10.99 4.35
N CYS A 64 2.22 10.62 3.29
CA CYS A 64 2.19 11.42 2.07
C CYS A 64 1.36 12.70 2.29
N MET A 65 2.03 13.87 2.40
CA MET A 65 1.41 15.22 2.47
C MET A 65 0.33 15.50 1.40
N LEU A 66 0.30 14.73 0.31
CA LEU A 66 -0.68 14.84 -0.77
C LEU A 66 -1.95 14.00 -0.56
N TYR A 67 -2.13 13.27 0.55
CA TYR A 67 -3.30 12.40 0.79
C TYR A 67 -4.53 13.16 1.32
N THR A 68 -4.86 14.27 0.65
CA THR A 68 -6.05 15.08 0.90
C THR A 68 -7.34 14.30 0.61
N GLN A 69 -8.49 14.84 1.03
CA GLN A 69 -9.81 14.28 0.68
C GLN A 69 -9.97 14.06 -0.83
N SER A 70 -9.51 15.01 -1.66
CA SER A 70 -9.53 14.86 -3.12
C SER A 70 -8.68 13.70 -3.60
N SER A 71 -7.53 13.43 -2.97
CA SER A 71 -6.66 12.31 -3.33
C SER A 71 -7.27 10.97 -2.91
N ARG A 72 -7.96 10.92 -1.77
CA ARG A 72 -8.74 9.74 -1.34
C ARG A 72 -9.84 9.41 -2.32
N GLU A 73 -10.59 10.40 -2.78
CA GLU A 73 -11.65 10.24 -3.78
C GLU A 73 -11.10 9.74 -5.12
N GLN A 74 -10.00 10.34 -5.60
CA GLN A 74 -9.33 9.89 -6.82
C GLN A 74 -8.78 8.46 -6.70
N ALA A 75 -8.20 8.10 -5.55
CA ALA A 75 -7.74 6.75 -5.28
C ALA A 75 -8.91 5.75 -5.25
N GLY A 76 -10.06 6.13 -4.70
CA GLY A 76 -11.29 5.33 -4.72
C GLY A 76 -11.79 5.06 -6.14
N ILE A 77 -11.85 6.09 -6.97
CA ILE A 77 -12.22 5.96 -8.40
C ILE A 77 -11.28 4.99 -9.12
N LEU A 78 -9.96 5.12 -8.88
CA LEU A 78 -8.96 4.24 -9.48
C LEU A 78 -9.09 2.79 -8.99
N GLN A 79 -9.38 2.57 -7.71
CA GLN A 79 -9.64 1.26 -7.14
C GLN A 79 -10.87 0.60 -7.79
N ASP A 80 -11.95 1.35 -7.98
CA ASP A 80 -13.15 0.85 -8.64
C ASP A 80 -12.90 0.52 -10.12
N TYR A 81 -12.09 1.31 -10.82
CA TYR A 81 -11.63 0.97 -12.16
C TYR A 81 -10.90 -0.39 -12.18
N TYR A 82 -9.97 -0.63 -11.25
CA TYR A 82 -9.26 -1.91 -11.16
C TYR A 82 -10.20 -3.08 -10.85
N ARG A 83 -11.17 -2.88 -9.95
CA ARG A 83 -12.18 -3.89 -9.61
C ARG A 83 -13.03 -4.28 -10.81
N LYS A 84 -13.52 -3.29 -11.57
CA LYS A 84 -14.30 -3.52 -12.79
C LYS A 84 -13.46 -4.24 -13.85
N LYS A 85 -12.22 -3.78 -14.07
CA LYS A 85 -11.29 -4.42 -15.02
C LYS A 85 -10.98 -5.87 -14.66
N ALA A 86 -10.90 -6.19 -13.37
CA ALA A 86 -10.69 -7.54 -12.86
C ALA A 86 -11.98 -8.39 -12.78
N GLY A 87 -13.15 -7.86 -13.20
CA GLY A 87 -14.44 -8.57 -13.13
C GLY A 87 -14.97 -8.79 -11.71
N ARG A 88 -14.45 -8.05 -10.72
CA ARG A 88 -14.82 -8.19 -9.29
C ARG A 88 -16.08 -7.42 -8.92
N VAL A 89 -16.53 -6.50 -9.78
CA VAL A 89 -17.74 -5.71 -9.62
C VAL A 89 -18.38 -5.56 -11.01
N LYS A 90 -19.71 -5.71 -11.09
CA LYS A 90 -20.50 -5.59 -12.33
C LYS A 90 -20.77 -4.14 -12.70
#